data_AF-A0A821R0I9-F1
#
_entry.id   AF-A0A821R0I9-F1
#
_cell.length_a   1.000
_cell.length_b   1.000
_cell.length_c   1.000
_cell.angle_alpha   90.00
_cell.angle_beta   90.00
_cell.angle_gamma   90.00
#
_symmetry.space_group_name_H-M   'P 1'
#
loop_
_entity.id
_entity.type
_entity.pdbx_description
1 polymer ?
#
loop_
_entity_poly.entity_id
_entity_poly.type
_entity_poly.pdbx_seq_one_letter_code
_entity_poly.pdbx_strand_id
1 'polypeptide(L)'
;DTLAERLRSKYSQLQTGAIHLDIGTTANRQQLNEILYCLLLFRNFRFGYVTVSVPAETIVYIELDASPDATLNELPLFQHITPSIIVEKVDWTSLNIGNKEIQAVANYLKAIHTKALMKQDVNPSMFQNLDVKTCSRLIQGPFLPKKDDNYIASTQLPIFVAVFHRLFTGFSHCGCFLVGSVPEPQLHLDRVQILLASSNQFTSLSVEAVRKQQRSATSGEPTTFSDAIVRWDTIQPFTLVFTVSDEPLFVYKKPTDVPQALVKYFKFCYDALGQNSMMQTTMFPNYITLGHDKLFLKLASLSRKYFNKSICPKCFRQYDFKQQKCDKCLSKDTLILPKSFDHKDVEQFQFDIAKKLETDYVLTRDNFIKMLLIYMRIQSGIPVLIMGETGCGKTSLIQ
;
A
#
# COMPACT_ATOMS: atom_id res chain seq x y z
N ASP A 1 2.44 24.68 -27.46
CA ASP A 1 1.07 25.15 -27.75
C ASP A 1 0.07 24.87 -26.64
N THR A 2 -0.16 23.62 -26.22
CA THR A 2 -1.15 23.29 -25.16
C THR A 2 -0.96 24.07 -23.85
N LEU A 3 0.29 24.25 -23.39
CA LEU A 3 0.59 25.07 -22.21
C LEU A 3 0.14 26.53 -22.39
N ALA A 4 0.39 27.10 -23.56
CA ALA A 4 0.04 28.49 -23.87
C ALA A 4 -1.48 28.69 -23.88
N GLU A 5 -2.22 27.76 -24.49
CA GLU A 5 -3.69 27.79 -24.50
C GLU A 5 -4.27 27.65 -23.10
N ARG A 6 -3.69 26.77 -22.27
CA ARG A 6 -4.10 26.59 -20.88
C ARG A 6 -3.86 27.86 -20.06
N LEU A 7 -2.69 28.49 -20.18
CA LEU A 7 -2.40 29.75 -19.48
C LEU A 7 -3.33 30.88 -19.92
N ARG A 8 -3.56 31.03 -21.24
CA ARG A 8 -4.48 32.03 -21.79
C ARG A 8 -5.91 31.84 -21.31
N SER A 9 -6.44 30.61 -21.40
CA SER A 9 -7.82 30.30 -20.99
C SER A 9 -8.05 30.43 -19.48
N LYS A 10 -6.98 30.40 -18.67
CA LYS A 10 -7.04 30.50 -17.21
C LYS A 10 -6.59 31.86 -16.68
N TYR A 11 -6.38 32.86 -17.53
CA TYR A 11 -5.85 34.17 -17.15
C TYR A 11 -6.55 34.80 -15.93
N SER A 12 -7.89 34.81 -15.92
CA SER A 12 -8.66 35.35 -14.80
C SER A 12 -8.42 34.63 -13.47
N GLN A 13 -8.09 33.34 -13.51
CA GLN A 13 -7.81 32.53 -12.31
C GLN A 13 -6.38 32.74 -11.81
N LEU A 14 -5.46 33.22 -12.65
CA LEU A 14 -4.06 33.46 -12.27
C LEU A 14 -3.93 34.66 -11.32
N GLN A 15 -4.86 35.62 -11.36
CA GLN A 15 -4.83 36.80 -10.49
C GLN A 15 -4.98 36.48 -9.00
N THR A 16 -5.65 35.37 -8.68
CA THR A 16 -5.87 34.92 -7.30
C THR A 16 -5.30 33.52 -7.07
N GLY A 17 -4.45 33.04 -7.98
CA GLY A 17 -3.96 31.67 -8.00
C GLY A 17 -2.45 31.59 -8.10
N ALA A 18 -1.96 30.36 -8.24
CA ALA A 18 -0.55 30.07 -8.46
C ALA A 18 -0.41 29.09 -9.63
N ILE A 19 0.75 29.13 -10.27
CA ILE A 19 1.15 28.14 -11.27
C ILE A 19 2.07 27.13 -10.56
N HIS A 20 1.71 25.86 -10.62
CA HIS A 20 2.60 24.78 -10.19
C HIS A 20 3.10 24.03 -11.42
N LEU A 21 4.41 24.09 -11.67
CA LEU A 21 5.08 23.36 -12.73
C LEU A 21 5.81 22.15 -12.13
N ASP A 22 5.31 20.96 -12.43
CA ASP A 22 5.97 19.69 -12.14
C ASP A 22 6.77 19.27 -13.39
N ILE A 23 8.11 19.24 -13.25
CA ILE A 23 9.04 19.00 -14.35
C ILE A 23 9.84 17.73 -14.07
N GLY A 24 9.44 16.65 -14.75
CA GLY A 24 10.19 15.40 -14.81
C GLY A 24 11.29 15.39 -15.87
N THR A 25 11.62 14.20 -16.38
CA THR A 25 12.61 14.05 -17.45
C THR A 25 12.13 14.68 -18.77
N THR A 26 13.02 15.41 -19.46
CA THR A 26 12.68 16.07 -20.73
C THR A 26 13.72 15.77 -21.79
N ALA A 27 13.27 15.44 -23.00
CA ALA A 27 14.17 15.19 -24.13
C ALA A 27 14.75 16.49 -24.70
N ASN A 28 14.00 17.60 -24.66
CA ASN A 28 14.39 18.89 -25.22
C ASN A 28 14.59 19.95 -24.13
N ARG A 29 15.78 19.92 -23.53
CA ARG A 29 16.18 20.83 -22.44
C ARG A 29 16.26 22.30 -22.87
N GLN A 30 16.65 22.56 -24.12
CA GLN A 30 16.74 23.93 -24.64
C GLN A 30 15.36 24.58 -24.71
N GLN A 31 14.37 23.87 -25.27
CA GLN A 31 13.02 24.39 -25.36
C GLN A 31 12.39 24.62 -23.98
N LEU A 32 12.65 23.73 -23.02
CA LEU A 32 12.23 23.93 -21.64
C LEU A 32 12.82 25.22 -21.06
N ASN A 33 14.12 25.44 -21.25
CA ASN A 33 14.81 26.65 -20.78
C ASN A 33 14.16 27.92 -21.36
N GLU A 34 13.90 27.95 -22.68
CA GLU A 34 13.21 29.05 -23.35
C GLU A 34 11.81 29.30 -22.76
N ILE A 35 11.03 28.23 -22.53
CA ILE A 35 9.70 28.33 -21.91
C ILE A 35 9.79 28.93 -20.51
N LEU A 36 10.75 28.50 -19.70
CA LEU A 36 10.92 29.01 -18.34
C LEU A 36 11.38 30.47 -18.34
N TYR A 37 12.26 30.89 -19.24
CA TYR A 37 12.62 32.31 -19.42
C TYR A 37 11.39 33.16 -19.77
N CYS A 38 10.59 32.70 -20.74
CA CYS A 38 9.33 33.33 -21.10
C CYS A 38 8.37 33.44 -19.90
N LEU A 39 8.20 32.36 -19.14
CA LEU A 39 7.25 32.32 -18.05
C LEU A 39 7.69 33.13 -16.83
N LEU A 40 8.96 33.02 -16.42
CA LEU A 40 9.43 33.58 -15.16
C LEU A 40 9.86 35.04 -15.29
N LEU A 41 10.60 35.38 -16.35
CA LEU A 41 11.15 36.73 -16.54
C LEU A 41 10.22 37.61 -17.35
N PHE A 42 9.80 37.17 -18.53
CA PHE A 42 9.08 38.03 -19.46
C PHE A 42 7.59 38.15 -19.11
N ARG A 43 6.98 37.05 -18.65
CA ARG A 43 5.56 36.93 -18.23
C ARG A 43 4.54 37.25 -19.32
N ASN A 44 4.96 37.86 -20.42
CA ASN A 44 4.21 38.13 -21.63
C ASN A 44 5.01 37.58 -22.81
N PHE A 45 4.47 36.59 -23.48
CA PHE A 45 5.18 35.88 -24.54
C PHE A 45 4.19 35.27 -25.52
N ARG A 46 4.70 34.78 -26.64
CA ARG A 46 3.89 34.20 -27.70
C ARG A 46 4.45 32.84 -28.11
N PHE A 47 3.61 31.82 -28.09
CA PHE A 47 3.91 30.51 -28.67
C PHE A 47 3.02 30.31 -29.89
N GLY A 48 3.62 30.23 -31.08
CA GLY A 48 2.89 30.17 -32.34
C GLY A 48 1.97 31.39 -32.53
N TYR A 49 0.66 31.19 -32.54
CA TYR A 49 -0.35 32.27 -32.64
C TYR A 49 -0.98 32.64 -31.29
N VAL A 50 -0.61 31.96 -30.21
CA VAL A 50 -1.19 32.16 -28.89
C VAL A 50 -0.34 33.15 -28.10
N THR A 51 -0.89 34.33 -27.86
CA THR A 51 -0.35 35.30 -26.91
C THR A 51 -0.74 34.90 -25.50
N VAL A 52 0.24 34.85 -24.61
CA VAL A 52 0.10 34.53 -23.20
C VAL A 52 0.57 35.71 -22.38
N SER A 53 -0.22 36.05 -21.36
CA SER A 53 0.14 37.01 -20.32
C SER A 53 -0.06 36.32 -18.97
N VAL A 54 0.91 36.45 -18.08
CA VAL A 54 0.85 35.95 -16.71
C VAL A 54 1.00 37.15 -15.79
N PRO A 55 0.02 37.43 -14.91
CA PRO A 55 0.11 38.55 -13.98
C PRO A 55 1.40 38.50 -13.15
N ALA A 56 2.02 39.66 -12.90
CA ALA A 56 3.29 39.76 -12.17
C ALA A 56 3.23 39.15 -10.76
N GLU A 57 2.10 39.31 -10.08
CA GLU A 57 1.84 38.78 -8.73
C GLU A 57 1.60 37.26 -8.70
N THR A 58 1.49 36.61 -9.87
CA THR A 58 1.25 35.16 -9.92
C THR A 58 2.48 34.42 -9.42
N ILE A 59 2.31 33.72 -8.30
CA ILE A 59 3.36 32.86 -7.74
C ILE A 59 3.53 31.65 -8.66
N VAL A 60 4.79 31.34 -9.00
CA VAL A 60 5.14 30.16 -9.80
C VAL A 60 5.98 29.24 -8.94
N TYR A 61 5.42 28.09 -8.59
CA TYR A 61 6.12 26.99 -7.95
C TYR A 61 6.68 26.08 -9.03
N ILE A 62 7.96 25.72 -8.91
CA ILE A 62 8.62 24.78 -9.81
C ILE A 62 9.10 23.61 -8.96
N GLU A 63 8.56 22.43 -9.24
CA GLU A 63 9.00 21.16 -8.70
C GLU A 63 9.86 20.47 -9.77
N LEU A 64 11.10 20.16 -9.41
CA LEU A 64 12.05 19.46 -10.27
C LEU A 64 12.21 18.04 -9.76
N ASP A 65 12.12 17.06 -10.66
CA ASP A 65 12.46 15.69 -10.34
C ASP A 65 13.95 15.58 -9.97
N ALA A 66 14.26 14.80 -8.93
CA ALA A 66 15.62 14.55 -8.45
C ALA A 66 16.27 13.32 -9.13
N SER A 67 15.67 12.81 -10.22
CA SER A 67 16.22 11.69 -10.97
C SER A 67 17.56 12.06 -11.64
N PRO A 68 18.51 11.11 -11.76
CA PRO A 68 19.81 11.34 -12.38
C PRO A 68 19.74 11.95 -13.78
N ASP A 69 18.74 11.54 -14.56
CA ASP A 69 18.52 12.02 -15.94
C ASP A 69 17.84 13.40 -15.97
N ALA A 70 17.25 13.83 -14.85
CA ALA A 70 16.71 15.16 -14.60
C ALA A 70 17.78 16.09 -14.02
N THR A 71 18.98 16.12 -14.63
CA THR A 71 19.99 17.20 -14.48
C THR A 71 19.47 18.55 -15.00
N LEU A 72 18.25 18.92 -14.63
CA LEU A 72 17.63 20.20 -14.89
C LEU A 72 18.38 21.31 -14.14
N ASN A 73 19.07 20.98 -13.04
CA ASN A 73 19.97 21.91 -12.34
C ASN A 73 21.10 22.46 -13.23
N GLU A 74 21.43 21.79 -14.35
CA GLU A 74 22.42 22.29 -15.31
C GLU A 74 21.87 23.41 -16.21
N LEU A 75 20.54 23.59 -16.28
CA LEU A 75 19.96 24.68 -17.07
C LEU A 75 20.43 26.03 -16.52
N PRO A 76 20.91 26.96 -17.38
CA PRO A 76 21.45 28.25 -16.95
C PRO A 76 20.53 29.03 -16.01
N LEU A 77 19.23 28.96 -16.25
CA LEU A 77 18.22 29.61 -15.41
C LEU A 77 18.29 29.14 -13.94
N PHE A 78 18.43 27.84 -13.70
CA PHE A 78 18.47 27.30 -12.35
C PHE A 78 19.83 27.50 -11.66
N GLN A 79 20.90 27.80 -12.40
CA GLN A 79 22.18 28.24 -11.83
C GLN A 79 22.06 29.61 -11.12
N HIS A 80 21.05 30.40 -11.48
CA HIS A 80 20.82 31.74 -10.95
C HIS A 80 19.62 31.83 -9.99
N ILE A 81 18.88 30.74 -9.80
CA ILE A 81 17.73 30.69 -8.88
C ILE A 81 18.14 29.82 -7.70
N THR A 82 18.10 30.37 -6.48
CA THR A 82 18.33 29.58 -5.28
C THR A 82 17.09 28.75 -4.97
N PRO A 83 17.18 27.40 -4.90
CA PRO A 83 16.05 26.56 -4.50
C PRO A 83 15.56 26.96 -3.11
N SER A 84 14.26 27.21 -2.97
CA SER A 84 13.68 27.57 -1.66
C SER A 84 13.40 26.35 -0.77
N ILE A 85 13.19 25.16 -1.38
CA ILE A 85 12.87 23.92 -0.67
C ILE A 85 13.58 22.77 -1.38
N ILE A 86 14.36 21.98 -0.62
CA ILE A 86 15.03 20.77 -1.10
C ILE A 86 14.46 19.60 -0.29
N VAL A 87 13.67 18.73 -0.95
CA VAL A 87 13.03 17.57 -0.30
C VAL A 87 13.82 16.29 -0.62
N GLU A 88 14.99 16.15 0.00
CA GLU A 88 15.81 14.94 -0.17
C GLU A 88 15.43 13.81 0.78
N LYS A 89 14.96 14.17 1.98
CA LYS A 89 14.74 13.25 3.10
C LYS A 89 13.42 13.56 3.80
N VAL A 90 12.93 12.59 4.56
CA VAL A 90 11.81 12.80 5.47
C VAL A 90 12.19 13.84 6.51
N ASP A 91 11.43 14.93 6.58
CA ASP A 91 11.55 15.91 7.65
C ASP A 91 10.78 15.44 8.90
N TRP A 92 11.53 14.99 9.89
CA TRP A 92 11.00 14.54 11.17
C TRP A 92 10.62 15.67 12.12
N THR A 93 10.98 16.91 11.81
CA THR A 93 10.68 18.09 12.63
C THR A 93 9.32 18.71 12.31
N SER A 94 8.77 18.42 11.12
CA SER A 94 7.48 18.94 10.63
C SER A 94 6.43 17.85 10.38
N LEU A 95 6.55 16.71 11.07
CA LEU A 95 5.60 15.60 10.94
C LEU A 95 4.15 16.09 11.13
N ASN A 96 3.26 15.76 10.20
CA ASN A 96 1.85 16.18 10.24
C ASN A 96 1.06 15.45 11.34
N ILE A 97 1.20 15.90 12.58
CA ILE A 97 0.49 15.35 13.75
C ILE A 97 -1.02 15.60 13.75
N GLY A 98 -1.53 16.41 12.82
CA GLY A 98 -2.97 16.52 12.55
C GLY A 98 -3.56 15.27 11.86
N ASN A 99 -2.71 14.42 11.29
CA ASN A 99 -3.11 13.13 10.75
C ASN A 99 -3.43 12.14 11.89
N LYS A 100 -4.69 11.71 11.96
CA LYS A 100 -5.18 10.75 12.96
C LYS A 100 -4.48 9.39 12.91
N GLU A 101 -4.04 8.94 11.74
CA GLU A 101 -3.31 7.67 11.59
C GLU A 101 -1.92 7.75 12.20
N ILE A 102 -1.22 8.89 12.03
CA ILE A 102 0.08 9.13 12.67
C ILE A 102 -0.09 9.12 14.20
N GLN A 103 -1.11 9.79 14.71
CA GLN A 103 -1.42 9.77 16.15
C GLN A 103 -1.74 8.36 16.65
N ALA A 104 -2.56 7.60 15.93
CA ALA A 104 -2.93 6.24 16.29
C ALA A 104 -1.71 5.32 16.34
N VAL A 105 -0.87 5.35 15.29
CA VAL A 105 0.38 4.58 15.21
C VAL A 105 1.33 4.96 16.34
N ALA A 106 1.54 6.26 16.58
CA ALA A 106 2.42 6.72 17.65
C ALA A 106 1.91 6.32 19.05
N ASN A 107 0.61 6.42 19.32
CA ASN A 107 0.03 5.98 20.60
C ASN A 107 0.18 4.48 20.82
N TYR A 108 -0.02 3.66 19.78
CA TYR A 108 0.17 2.22 19.90
C TYR A 108 1.65 1.87 20.13
N LEU A 109 2.56 2.52 19.40
CA LEU A 109 4.02 2.36 19.61
C LEU A 109 4.45 2.82 21.01
N LYS A 110 3.83 3.88 21.56
CA LYS A 110 4.02 4.30 22.95
C LYS A 110 3.58 3.19 23.92
N ALA A 111 2.44 2.55 23.68
CA ALA A 111 1.96 1.44 24.51
C ALA A 111 2.88 0.21 24.46
N ILE A 112 3.47 -0.08 23.29
CA ILE A 112 4.52 -1.11 23.15
C ILE A 112 5.76 -0.73 23.97
N HIS A 113 6.26 0.50 23.79
CA HIS A 113 7.48 0.97 24.44
C HIS A 113 7.36 1.04 25.98
N THR A 114 6.20 1.48 26.47
CA THR A 114 5.89 1.55 27.90
C THR A 114 5.42 0.22 28.50
N LYS A 115 5.36 -0.84 27.69
CA LYS A 115 4.84 -2.17 28.07
C LYS A 115 3.39 -2.14 28.58
N ALA A 116 2.60 -1.13 28.22
CA ALA A 116 1.21 -1.02 28.61
C ALA A 116 0.34 -2.15 28.05
N LEU A 117 0.70 -2.68 26.87
CA LEU A 117 0.05 -3.84 26.25
C LEU A 117 0.09 -5.10 27.12
N MET A 118 1.02 -5.20 28.07
CA MET A 118 1.05 -6.32 29.01
C MET A 118 -0.12 -6.30 30.00
N LYS A 119 -0.79 -5.14 30.18
CA LYS A 119 -1.76 -4.92 31.26
C LYS A 119 -3.15 -4.57 30.76
N GLN A 120 -3.26 -3.90 29.61
CA GLN A 120 -4.53 -3.40 29.10
C GLN A 120 -4.54 -3.38 27.58
N ASP A 121 -5.74 -3.54 27.01
CA ASP A 121 -5.97 -3.38 25.58
C ASP A 121 -5.76 -1.92 25.16
N VAL A 122 -5.30 -1.74 23.92
CA VAL A 122 -5.01 -0.42 23.36
C VAL A 122 -6.11 -0.08 22.37
N ASN A 123 -6.87 0.98 22.66
CA ASN A 123 -8.03 1.38 21.87
C ASN A 123 -7.99 2.88 21.53
N PRO A 124 -8.66 3.31 20.44
CA PRO A 124 -8.68 4.72 20.03
C PRO A 124 -9.16 5.70 21.11
N SER A 125 -10.04 5.27 22.02
CA SER A 125 -10.53 6.09 23.13
C SER A 125 -9.45 6.48 24.15
N MET A 126 -8.34 5.75 24.19
CA MET A 126 -7.22 6.00 25.11
C MET A 126 -6.11 6.83 24.49
N PHE A 127 -6.24 7.18 23.20
CA PHE A 127 -5.19 7.89 22.48
C PHE A 127 -5.08 9.33 22.96
N GLN A 128 -3.83 9.73 23.18
CA GLN A 128 -3.47 11.09 23.56
C GLN A 128 -2.99 11.84 22.33
N ASN A 129 -3.19 13.15 22.30
CA ASN A 129 -2.55 13.99 21.29
C ASN A 129 -1.07 14.14 21.65
N LEU A 130 -0.21 13.38 20.96
CA LEU A 130 1.23 13.41 21.16
C LEU A 130 1.85 14.56 20.34
N ASP A 131 2.88 15.18 20.89
CA ASP A 131 3.64 16.22 20.21
C ASP A 131 4.52 15.65 19.07
N VAL A 132 4.96 16.54 18.17
CA VAL A 132 5.77 16.17 16.99
C VAL A 132 7.03 15.41 17.39
N LYS A 133 7.75 15.88 18.42
CA LYS A 133 9.01 15.28 18.87
C LYS A 133 8.80 13.85 19.36
N THR A 134 7.71 13.60 20.08
CA THR A 134 7.35 12.30 20.64
C THR A 134 6.90 11.35 19.53
N CYS A 135 6.01 11.79 18.64
CA CYS A 135 5.59 11.01 17.46
C CYS A 135 6.80 10.60 16.60
N SER A 136 7.66 11.55 16.26
CA SER A 136 8.83 11.30 15.43
C SER A 136 9.77 10.27 16.06
N ARG A 137 10.10 10.41 17.36
CA ARG A 137 10.93 9.44 18.07
C ARG A 137 10.33 8.03 18.08
N LEU A 138 9.03 7.91 18.32
CA LEU A 138 8.34 6.63 18.40
C LEU A 138 8.26 5.92 17.04
N ILE A 139 8.03 6.67 15.96
CA ILE A 139 7.91 6.14 14.60
C ILE A 139 9.28 5.80 13.99
N GLN A 140 10.31 6.62 14.24
CA GLN A 140 11.67 6.38 13.76
C GLN A 140 12.22 5.02 14.23
N GLY A 141 11.96 4.65 15.48
CA GLY A 141 12.44 3.40 16.08
C GLY A 141 12.16 2.14 15.25
N PRO A 142 10.90 1.83 14.88
CA PRO A 142 10.58 0.71 13.99
C PRO A 142 10.84 1.00 12.50
N PHE A 143 10.86 2.27 12.07
CA PHE A 143 10.95 2.64 10.65
C PHE A 143 12.37 2.56 10.08
N LEU A 144 13.39 2.95 10.86
CA LEU A 144 14.79 3.12 10.42
C LEU A 144 15.75 1.90 10.51
N PRO A 145 15.63 0.91 11.43
CA PRO A 145 16.72 -0.03 11.75
C PRO A 145 17.29 -0.90 10.62
N LYS A 146 16.68 -0.90 9.44
CA LYS A 146 17.11 -1.65 8.25
C LYS A 146 17.13 -0.79 6.98
N LYS A 147 17.05 0.53 7.14
CA LYS A 147 17.04 1.49 6.04
C LYS A 147 18.29 2.34 6.12
N ASP A 148 18.87 2.61 4.97
CA ASP A 148 19.88 3.66 4.85
C ASP A 148 19.18 5.02 4.73
N ASP A 149 19.42 5.89 5.71
CA ASP A 149 18.86 7.25 5.82
C ASP A 149 19.04 8.09 4.55
N ASN A 150 20.03 7.76 3.72
CA ASN A 150 20.26 8.45 2.46
C ASN A 150 19.21 8.10 1.39
N TYR A 151 18.56 6.94 1.48
CA TYR A 151 17.65 6.42 0.45
C TYR A 151 16.18 6.46 0.87
N ILE A 152 15.88 6.96 2.06
CA ILE A 152 14.51 7.06 2.56
C ILE A 152 13.72 8.08 1.74
N ALA A 153 12.67 7.63 1.06
CA ALA A 153 11.75 8.51 0.35
C ALA A 153 10.70 9.10 1.29
N SER A 154 10.30 10.35 1.04
CA SER A 154 9.16 10.98 1.71
C SER A 154 7.88 10.14 1.59
N THR A 155 7.74 9.37 0.52
CA THR A 155 6.63 8.45 0.28
C THR A 155 6.63 7.20 1.15
N GLN A 156 7.78 6.76 1.69
CA GLN A 156 7.86 5.55 2.51
C GLN A 156 7.22 5.72 3.89
N LEU A 157 7.24 6.93 4.45
CA LEU A 157 6.67 7.19 5.77
C LEU A 157 5.14 7.06 5.75
N PRO A 158 4.38 7.70 4.83
CA PRO A 158 2.94 7.47 4.70
C PRO A 158 2.59 5.98 4.52
N ILE A 159 3.36 5.25 3.70
CA ILE A 159 3.20 3.80 3.51
C ILE A 159 3.35 3.05 4.83
N PHE A 160 4.41 3.35 5.58
CA PHE A 160 4.64 2.72 6.88
C PHE A 160 3.50 3.00 7.85
N VAL A 161 3.06 4.26 7.93
CA VAL A 161 1.96 4.68 8.80
C VAL A 161 0.67 3.93 8.43
N ALA A 162 0.33 3.85 7.15
CA ALA A 162 -0.88 3.15 6.69
C ALA A 162 -0.86 1.65 7.04
N VAL A 163 0.26 0.96 6.78
CA VAL A 163 0.43 -0.46 7.12
C VAL A 163 0.29 -0.70 8.62
N PHE A 164 1.02 0.08 9.43
CA PHE A 164 1.01 -0.09 10.89
C PHE A 164 -0.33 0.30 11.49
N HIS A 165 -0.98 1.34 10.99
CA HIS A 165 -2.31 1.74 11.41
C HIS A 165 -3.30 0.57 11.21
N ARG A 166 -3.31 -0.04 10.01
CA ARG A 166 -4.19 -1.19 9.73
C ARG A 166 -3.90 -2.39 10.63
N LEU A 167 -2.63 -2.71 10.88
CA LEU A 167 -2.24 -3.79 11.79
C LEU A 167 -2.71 -3.50 13.22
N PHE A 168 -2.51 -2.28 13.71
CA PHE A 168 -2.93 -1.88 15.05
C PHE A 168 -4.44 -1.89 15.22
N THR A 169 -5.20 -1.40 14.25
CA THR A 169 -6.66 -1.53 14.25
C THR A 169 -7.08 -2.99 14.35
N GLY A 170 -6.45 -3.87 13.56
CA GLY A 170 -6.74 -5.30 13.61
C GLY A 170 -6.36 -5.95 14.95
N PHE A 171 -5.24 -5.58 15.56
CA PHE A 171 -4.88 -6.05 16.91
C PHE A 171 -5.89 -5.60 17.97
N SER A 172 -6.40 -4.37 17.90
CA SER A 172 -7.39 -3.85 18.84
C SER A 172 -8.75 -4.54 18.74
N HIS A 173 -9.14 -5.00 17.54
CA HIS A 173 -10.47 -5.60 17.33
C HIS A 173 -10.47 -7.13 17.31
N CYS A 174 -9.32 -7.76 17.06
CA CYS A 174 -9.24 -9.21 16.99
C CYS A 174 -9.17 -9.82 18.40
N GLY A 175 -10.15 -10.67 18.73
CA GLY A 175 -10.22 -11.35 20.02
C GLY A 175 -8.94 -12.13 20.38
N CYS A 176 -8.23 -12.68 19.40
CA CYS A 176 -6.98 -13.40 19.64
C CYS A 176 -5.79 -12.49 20.01
N PHE A 177 -5.95 -11.16 19.96
CA PHE A 177 -4.92 -10.18 20.28
C PHE A 177 -5.20 -9.39 21.56
N LEU A 178 -6.37 -9.56 22.17
CA LEU A 178 -6.71 -8.92 23.44
C LEU A 178 -5.86 -9.48 24.60
N VAL A 179 -5.63 -8.65 25.62
CA VAL A 179 -4.83 -9.00 26.80
C VAL A 179 -5.42 -10.21 27.54
N GLY A 180 -6.76 -10.27 27.66
CA GLY A 180 -7.46 -11.38 28.30
C GLY A 180 -7.31 -12.73 27.61
N SER A 181 -6.84 -12.74 26.35
CA SER A 181 -6.66 -13.95 25.52
C SER A 181 -5.25 -14.53 25.62
N VAL A 182 -4.38 -13.98 26.47
CA VAL A 182 -2.99 -14.41 26.64
C VAL A 182 -2.75 -14.83 28.09
N PRO A 183 -2.20 -16.03 28.35
CA PRO A 183 -1.92 -16.50 29.71
C PRO A 183 -0.81 -15.69 30.41
N GLU A 184 0.20 -15.28 29.64
CA GLU A 184 1.37 -14.57 30.14
C GLU A 184 1.49 -13.19 29.51
N PRO A 185 1.53 -12.11 30.31
CA PRO A 185 1.64 -10.74 29.82
C PRO A 185 2.80 -10.49 28.84
N GLN A 186 3.93 -11.17 29.03
CA GLN A 186 5.12 -11.00 28.16
C GLN A 186 4.87 -11.55 26.75
N LEU A 187 4.18 -12.69 26.63
CA LEU A 187 3.85 -13.31 25.33
C LEU A 187 2.96 -12.40 24.48
N HIS A 188 2.11 -11.58 25.11
CA HIS A 188 1.26 -10.61 24.42
C HIS A 188 2.09 -9.58 23.66
N LEU A 189 3.09 -9.01 24.34
CA LEU A 189 4.02 -8.03 23.78
C LEU A 189 4.93 -8.66 22.72
N ASP A 190 5.52 -9.82 23.01
CA ASP A 190 6.44 -10.51 22.11
C ASP A 190 5.77 -10.86 20.77
N ARG A 191 4.53 -11.34 20.81
CA ARG A 191 3.73 -11.65 19.63
C ARG A 191 3.52 -10.42 18.73
N VAL A 192 3.12 -9.28 19.30
CA VAL A 192 2.93 -8.04 18.55
C VAL A 192 4.26 -7.61 17.92
N GLN A 193 5.35 -7.66 18.68
CA GLN A 193 6.69 -7.30 18.17
C GLN A 193 7.15 -8.20 17.02
N ILE A 194 6.95 -9.52 17.12
CA ILE A 194 7.26 -10.47 16.04
C ILE A 194 6.48 -10.13 14.76
N LEU A 195 5.19 -9.81 14.88
CA LEU A 195 4.34 -9.48 13.73
C LEU A 195 4.72 -8.14 13.09
N LEU A 196 5.06 -7.13 13.89
CA LEU A 196 5.55 -5.85 13.38
C LEU A 196 6.90 -5.99 12.67
N ALA A 197 7.83 -6.77 13.24
CA ALA A 197 9.13 -7.03 12.63
C ALA A 197 8.99 -7.72 11.27
N SER A 198 8.04 -8.64 11.15
CA SER A 198 7.73 -9.35 9.90
C SER A 198 7.09 -8.42 8.86
N SER A 199 6.21 -7.51 9.30
CA SER A 199 5.48 -6.60 8.41
C SER A 199 6.32 -5.43 7.88
N ASN A 200 7.38 -5.03 8.60
CA ASN A 200 8.23 -3.90 8.20
C ASN A 200 8.88 -4.09 6.81
N GLN A 201 9.14 -5.33 6.41
CA GLN A 201 9.78 -5.65 5.12
C GLN A 201 8.96 -5.23 3.91
N PHE A 202 7.62 -5.20 4.05
CA PHE A 202 6.71 -4.76 3.00
C PHE A 202 6.79 -3.26 2.73
N THR A 203 7.32 -2.47 3.68
CA THR A 203 7.47 -1.01 3.56
C THR A 203 8.84 -0.57 3.02
N SER A 204 9.83 -1.48 3.01
CA SER A 204 11.25 -1.11 2.88
C SER A 204 11.88 -1.53 1.55
N LEU A 205 11.65 -2.76 1.10
CA LEU A 205 12.57 -3.41 0.15
C LEU A 205 12.50 -2.88 -1.29
N SER A 206 11.33 -2.43 -1.78
CA SER A 206 11.19 -2.06 -3.20
C SER A 206 11.64 -0.64 -3.53
N VAL A 207 11.64 0.29 -2.58
CA VAL A 207 11.95 1.71 -2.85
C VAL A 207 13.45 2.00 -2.68
N GLU A 208 14.07 1.42 -1.65
CA GLU A 208 15.48 1.64 -1.36
C GLU A 208 16.38 1.06 -2.45
N ALA A 209 16.11 -0.15 -2.93
CA ALA A 209 16.89 -0.80 -3.97
C ALA A 209 16.83 -0.04 -5.31
N VAL A 210 15.64 0.44 -5.68
CA VAL A 210 15.44 1.27 -6.88
C VAL A 210 16.20 2.59 -6.76
N ARG A 211 16.16 3.27 -5.61
CA ARG A 211 16.89 4.53 -5.41
C ARG A 211 18.40 4.35 -5.35
N LYS A 212 18.89 3.27 -4.72
CA LYS A 212 20.32 2.89 -4.75
C LYS A 212 20.78 2.73 -6.19
N GLN A 213 20.00 2.03 -7.01
CA GLN A 213 20.32 1.85 -8.43
C GLN A 213 20.24 3.14 -9.24
N GLN A 214 19.22 3.97 -9.03
CA GLN A 214 19.12 5.28 -9.69
C GLN A 214 20.37 6.11 -9.40
N ARG A 215 20.83 6.17 -8.15
CA ARG A 215 22.03 6.93 -7.79
C ARG A 215 23.35 6.31 -8.26
N SER A 216 23.43 4.98 -8.41
CA SER A 216 24.62 4.32 -8.96
C SER A 216 24.72 4.43 -10.48
N ALA A 217 23.60 4.61 -11.19
CA ALA A 217 23.62 4.95 -12.62
C ALA A 217 24.34 6.28 -12.89
N THR A 218 24.27 7.24 -11.94
CA THR A 218 25.01 8.51 -11.99
C THR A 218 26.52 8.34 -11.88
N SER A 219 27.01 7.26 -11.26
CA SER A 219 28.45 7.00 -11.07
C SER A 219 29.08 6.11 -12.16
N GLY A 220 28.32 5.73 -13.20
CA GLY A 220 28.83 4.95 -14.34
C GLY A 220 29.07 3.46 -14.05
N GLU A 221 28.59 2.93 -12.93
CA GLU A 221 28.69 1.50 -12.63
C GLU A 221 27.56 0.72 -13.32
N PRO A 222 27.86 -0.30 -14.14
CA PRO A 222 26.85 -1.11 -14.79
C PRO A 222 26.19 -2.00 -13.74
N THR A 223 25.01 -1.59 -13.28
CA THR A 223 24.20 -2.37 -12.35
C THR A 223 22.94 -2.86 -13.07
N THR A 224 22.78 -4.19 -13.12
CA THR A 224 21.64 -4.85 -13.76
C THR A 224 20.36 -4.52 -13.01
N PHE A 225 19.34 -3.98 -13.71
CA PHE A 225 18.01 -3.67 -13.15
C PHE A 225 17.34 -4.86 -12.44
N SER A 226 17.77 -6.09 -12.74
CA SER A 226 17.33 -7.29 -12.03
C SER A 226 17.58 -7.24 -10.53
N ASP A 227 18.59 -6.52 -10.06
CA ASP A 227 19.05 -6.56 -8.67
C ASP A 227 18.25 -5.60 -7.77
N ALA A 228 17.63 -4.58 -8.36
CA ALA A 228 16.67 -3.71 -7.67
C ALA A 228 15.24 -4.31 -7.60
N ILE A 229 14.97 -5.32 -8.43
CA ILE A 229 13.69 -6.04 -8.41
C ILE A 229 13.69 -7.01 -7.24
N VAL A 230 12.90 -6.69 -6.20
CA VAL A 230 12.63 -7.65 -5.13
C VAL A 230 11.89 -8.84 -5.71
N ARG A 231 12.60 -9.95 -5.88
CA ARG A 231 12.03 -11.19 -6.40
C ARG A 231 11.02 -11.75 -5.42
N TRP A 232 9.93 -12.28 -5.96
CA TRP A 232 8.94 -13.03 -5.19
C TRP A 232 9.62 -14.07 -4.30
N ASP A 233 10.65 -14.75 -4.79
CA ASP A 233 11.37 -15.81 -4.08
C ASP A 233 12.17 -15.33 -2.88
N THR A 234 12.56 -14.05 -2.82
CA THR A 234 13.44 -13.50 -1.78
C THR A 234 12.72 -12.76 -0.65
N ILE A 235 11.42 -12.45 -0.80
CA ILE A 235 10.60 -11.84 0.26
C ILE A 235 10.45 -12.83 1.42
N GLN A 236 10.71 -12.39 2.67
CA GLN A 236 10.51 -13.28 3.81
C GLN A 236 9.06 -13.75 3.89
N PRO A 237 8.85 -14.99 4.31
CA PRO A 237 7.68 -15.72 3.89
C PRO A 237 6.61 -15.66 4.98
N PHE A 238 6.53 -14.57 5.76
CA PHE A 238 5.54 -14.47 6.83
C PHE A 238 5.07 -13.02 7.04
N THR A 239 3.77 -12.80 6.95
CA THR A 239 3.12 -11.56 7.40
C THR A 239 1.66 -11.83 7.79
N LEU A 240 0.95 -10.79 8.22
CA LEU A 240 -0.41 -10.84 8.70
C LEU A 240 -1.27 -9.81 7.98
N VAL A 241 -2.45 -10.26 7.57
CA VAL A 241 -3.53 -9.42 7.05
C VAL A 241 -4.73 -9.58 7.95
N PHE A 242 -5.49 -8.51 8.13
CA PHE A 242 -6.81 -8.59 8.74
C PHE A 242 -7.89 -8.58 7.66
N THR A 243 -8.84 -9.51 7.76
CA THR A 243 -10.05 -9.52 6.94
C THR A 243 -10.91 -8.30 7.26
N VAL A 244 -12.00 -8.08 6.52
CA VAL A 244 -12.95 -6.99 6.82
C VAL A 244 -13.66 -7.19 8.16
N SER A 245 -13.64 -8.41 8.70
CA SER A 245 -14.17 -8.74 10.02
C SER A 245 -13.09 -8.76 11.11
N ASP A 246 -11.91 -8.20 10.82
CA ASP A 246 -10.74 -8.16 11.72
C ASP A 246 -10.27 -9.56 12.16
N GLU A 247 -10.50 -10.58 11.33
CA GLU A 247 -9.92 -11.90 11.53
C GLU A 247 -8.50 -11.96 10.97
N PRO A 248 -7.57 -12.64 11.64
CA PRO A 248 -6.19 -12.73 11.21
C PRO A 248 -6.04 -13.77 10.09
N LEU A 249 -5.51 -13.33 8.95
CA LEU A 249 -5.08 -14.16 7.84
C LEU A 249 -3.55 -14.08 7.70
N PHE A 250 -2.88 -15.17 8.06
CA PHE A 250 -1.42 -15.24 7.95
C PHE A 250 -0.98 -15.59 6.53
N VAL A 251 -0.02 -14.83 6.03
CA VAL A 251 0.49 -14.92 4.67
C VAL A 251 1.87 -15.54 4.71
N TYR A 252 1.99 -16.78 4.22
CA TYR A 252 3.27 -17.49 4.20
C TYR A 252 3.37 -18.54 3.10
N LYS A 253 4.60 -18.88 2.70
CA LYS A 253 4.86 -19.85 1.61
C LYS A 253 4.80 -21.29 2.12
N LYS A 254 5.47 -21.57 3.24
CA LYS A 254 5.53 -22.88 3.89
C LYS A 254 5.15 -22.74 5.37
N PRO A 255 4.55 -23.76 5.99
CA PRO A 255 4.26 -23.74 7.43
C PRO A 255 5.50 -23.51 8.30
N THR A 256 6.68 -23.93 7.84
CA THR A 256 7.98 -23.72 8.50
C THR A 256 8.41 -22.25 8.56
N ASP A 257 7.80 -21.40 7.73
CA ASP A 257 8.12 -19.98 7.66
C ASP A 257 7.44 -19.18 8.78
N VAL A 258 6.46 -19.79 9.46
CA VAL A 258 5.76 -19.19 10.61
C VAL A 258 6.65 -19.31 11.86
N PRO A 259 6.93 -18.21 12.58
CA PRO A 259 7.67 -18.26 13.83
C PRO A 259 7.04 -19.24 14.84
N GLN A 260 7.83 -20.20 15.34
CA GLN A 260 7.35 -21.22 16.29
C GLN A 260 6.73 -20.62 17.56
N ALA A 261 7.19 -19.45 18.00
CA ALA A 261 6.61 -18.73 19.14
C ALA A 261 5.13 -18.39 18.89
N LEU A 262 4.77 -17.98 17.66
CA LEU A 262 3.38 -17.68 17.30
C LEU A 262 2.53 -18.96 17.22
N VAL A 263 3.09 -20.05 16.68
CA VAL A 263 2.40 -21.34 16.62
C VAL A 263 2.04 -21.83 18.02
N LYS A 264 3.00 -21.81 18.95
CA LYS A 264 2.77 -22.18 20.36
C LYS A 264 1.72 -21.29 21.01
N TYR A 265 1.81 -19.99 20.78
CA TYR A 265 0.89 -19.01 21.34
C TYR A 265 -0.57 -19.26 20.90
N PHE A 266 -0.83 -19.34 19.59
CA PHE A 266 -2.20 -19.52 19.11
C PHE A 266 -2.75 -20.90 19.51
N LYS A 267 -1.90 -21.94 19.53
CA LYS A 267 -2.32 -23.25 20.04
C LYS A 267 -2.87 -23.16 21.46
N PHE A 268 -2.15 -22.48 22.35
CA PHE A 268 -2.59 -22.27 23.73
C PHE A 268 -3.94 -21.54 23.81
N CYS A 269 -4.15 -20.51 22.99
CA CYS A 269 -5.37 -19.71 23.02
C CYS A 269 -6.60 -20.51 22.62
N TYR A 270 -6.48 -21.38 21.62
CA TYR A 270 -7.58 -22.25 21.21
C TYR A 270 -7.86 -23.34 22.23
N ASP A 271 -6.81 -23.94 22.80
CA ASP A 271 -6.94 -24.96 23.84
C ASP A 271 -7.64 -24.37 25.08
N ALA A 272 -7.37 -23.11 25.43
CA ALA A 272 -8.02 -22.37 26.53
C ALA A 272 -9.47 -21.95 26.23
N LEU A 273 -9.83 -21.73 24.96
CA LEU A 273 -11.19 -21.36 24.54
C LEU A 273 -12.14 -22.57 24.40
N GLY A 274 -11.68 -23.79 24.70
CA GLY A 274 -12.51 -25.01 24.69
C GLY A 274 -13.05 -25.39 23.30
N GLN A 275 -12.49 -24.84 22.22
CA GLN A 275 -12.91 -25.15 20.86
C GLN A 275 -12.12 -26.35 20.32
N ASN A 276 -12.85 -27.37 19.86
CA ASN A 276 -12.33 -28.65 19.35
C ASN A 276 -11.08 -28.52 18.46
N SER A 277 -10.22 -29.53 18.55
CA SER A 277 -8.95 -29.71 17.79
C SER A 277 -9.02 -29.48 16.27
N MET A 278 -10.21 -29.48 15.65
CA MET A 278 -10.40 -29.14 14.23
C MET A 278 -10.08 -27.67 13.88
N MET A 279 -10.06 -26.72 14.84
CA MET A 279 -9.65 -25.33 14.58
C MET A 279 -8.13 -25.10 14.62
N GLN A 280 -7.34 -26.02 15.21
CA GLN A 280 -5.87 -25.93 15.09
C GLN A 280 -5.42 -25.99 13.62
N THR A 281 -6.19 -26.67 12.76
CA THR A 281 -5.98 -26.76 11.32
C THR A 281 -6.35 -25.51 10.50
N THR A 282 -7.04 -24.51 11.07
CA THR A 282 -7.57 -23.38 10.29
C THR A 282 -6.73 -22.09 10.36
N MET A 283 -6.01 -21.86 11.46
CA MET A 283 -5.25 -20.61 11.67
C MET A 283 -3.98 -20.55 10.83
N PHE A 284 -3.21 -21.64 10.83
CA PHE A 284 -2.02 -21.81 10.01
C PHE A 284 -2.22 -22.98 9.03
N PRO A 285 -3.13 -22.84 8.04
CA PRO A 285 -3.40 -23.91 7.09
C PRO A 285 -2.17 -24.19 6.22
N ASN A 286 -1.95 -25.46 5.86
CA ASN A 286 -0.97 -25.77 4.84
C ASN A 286 -1.52 -25.37 3.47
N TYR A 287 -1.13 -24.20 2.97
CA TYR A 287 -1.60 -23.72 1.67
C TYR A 287 -1.22 -24.63 0.50
N ILE A 288 -0.25 -25.55 0.67
CA ILE A 288 0.11 -26.55 -0.34
C ILE A 288 -1.03 -27.56 -0.55
N THR A 289 -1.77 -27.87 0.51
CA THR A 289 -2.80 -28.91 0.50
C THR A 289 -4.20 -28.33 0.27
N LEU A 290 -4.36 -27.01 0.17
CA LEU A 290 -5.64 -26.38 -0.10
C LEU A 290 -5.93 -26.39 -1.60
N GLY A 291 -7.13 -26.85 -1.95
CA GLY A 291 -7.65 -26.78 -3.32
C GLY A 291 -8.08 -25.37 -3.72
N HIS A 292 -8.42 -25.24 -5.01
CA HIS A 292 -8.88 -24.00 -5.64
C HIS A 292 -10.00 -23.31 -4.85
N ASP A 293 -11.03 -24.08 -4.51
CA ASP A 293 -12.22 -23.67 -3.75
C ASP A 293 -11.87 -23.03 -2.40
N LYS A 294 -11.03 -23.70 -1.60
CA LYS A 294 -10.64 -23.22 -0.27
C LYS A 294 -9.75 -21.99 -0.33
N LEU A 295 -8.89 -21.89 -1.34
CA LEU A 295 -8.08 -20.70 -1.59
C LEU A 295 -8.97 -19.52 -2.04
N PHE A 296 -9.95 -19.77 -2.90
CA PHE A 296 -10.92 -18.77 -3.33
C PHE A 296 -11.73 -18.21 -2.16
N LEU A 297 -12.30 -19.08 -1.31
CA LEU A 297 -13.06 -18.66 -0.13
C LEU A 297 -12.23 -17.77 0.81
N LYS A 298 -10.94 -18.10 1.00
CA LYS A 298 -10.01 -17.27 1.79
C LYS A 298 -9.71 -15.91 1.16
N LEU A 299 -9.71 -15.80 -0.17
CA LEU A 299 -9.60 -14.48 -0.84
C LEU A 299 -10.90 -13.70 -0.75
N ALA A 300 -12.04 -14.37 -0.94
CA ALA A 300 -13.35 -13.74 -0.90
C ALA A 300 -13.66 -13.15 0.48
N SER A 301 -13.15 -13.76 1.57
CA SER A 301 -13.30 -13.23 2.94
C SER A 301 -12.60 -11.88 3.17
N LEU A 302 -11.68 -11.48 2.28
CA LEU A 302 -11.03 -10.17 2.34
C LEU A 302 -11.93 -9.01 1.93
N SER A 303 -13.10 -9.26 1.33
CA SER A 303 -13.98 -8.17 0.92
C SER A 303 -15.46 -8.49 1.13
N ARG A 304 -16.15 -7.59 1.83
CA ARG A 304 -17.62 -7.63 1.96
C ARG A 304 -18.34 -7.24 0.66
N LYS A 305 -17.62 -6.71 -0.33
CA LYS A 305 -18.21 -6.26 -1.59
C LYS A 305 -18.90 -7.38 -2.37
N TYR A 306 -18.45 -8.62 -2.20
CA TYR A 306 -19.02 -9.78 -2.88
C TYR A 306 -20.35 -10.26 -2.28
N PHE A 307 -20.70 -9.85 -1.06
CA PHE A 307 -21.89 -10.34 -0.37
C PHE A 307 -23.20 -9.77 -0.94
N ASN A 308 -23.16 -8.54 -1.46
CA ASN A 308 -24.36 -7.82 -1.91
C ASN A 308 -24.36 -7.57 -3.42
N LYS A 309 -23.75 -8.48 -4.19
CA LYS A 309 -23.61 -8.35 -5.65
C LYS A 309 -24.06 -9.63 -6.34
N SER A 310 -24.63 -9.47 -7.53
CA SER A 310 -24.85 -10.57 -8.44
C SER A 310 -23.65 -10.68 -9.40
N ILE A 311 -23.30 -11.90 -9.81
CA ILE A 311 -22.10 -12.16 -10.62
C ILE A 311 -22.50 -12.86 -11.91
N CYS A 312 -21.96 -12.37 -13.04
CA CYS A 312 -22.12 -13.07 -14.31
C CYS A 312 -21.27 -14.34 -14.32
N PRO A 313 -21.85 -15.53 -14.53
CA PRO A 313 -21.09 -16.79 -14.54
C PRO A 313 -20.08 -16.90 -15.68
N LYS A 314 -20.20 -16.06 -16.72
CA LYS A 314 -19.39 -16.14 -17.94
C LYS A 314 -18.23 -15.14 -17.97
N CYS A 315 -18.39 -13.97 -17.36
CA CYS A 315 -17.35 -12.93 -17.36
C CYS A 315 -16.98 -12.42 -15.98
N PHE A 316 -17.54 -13.01 -14.93
CA PHE A 316 -17.31 -12.70 -13.51
C PHE A 316 -17.51 -11.22 -13.10
N ARG A 317 -18.10 -10.41 -13.99
CA ARG A 317 -18.49 -9.03 -13.67
C ARG A 317 -19.55 -9.02 -12.58
N GLN A 318 -19.37 -8.09 -11.65
CA GLN A 318 -20.27 -7.84 -10.54
C GLN A 318 -21.29 -6.77 -10.93
N TYR A 319 -22.53 -6.99 -10.54
CA TYR A 319 -23.66 -6.09 -10.74
C TYR A 319 -24.40 -5.89 -9.43
N ASP A 320 -25.27 -4.87 -9.38
CA ASP A 320 -26.16 -4.69 -8.24
C ASP A 320 -27.08 -5.88 -8.07
N PHE A 321 -27.38 -6.22 -6.81
CA PHE A 321 -28.17 -7.41 -6.45
C PHE A 321 -29.52 -7.50 -7.19
N LYS A 322 -30.11 -6.36 -7.55
CA LYS A 322 -31.39 -6.28 -8.28
C LYS A 322 -31.27 -6.59 -9.78
N GLN A 323 -30.07 -6.49 -10.33
CA GLN A 323 -29.84 -6.74 -11.74
C GLN A 323 -29.90 -8.25 -12.02
N GLN A 324 -30.63 -8.62 -13.07
CA GLN A 324 -30.86 -10.02 -13.42
C GLN A 324 -30.02 -10.48 -14.62
N LYS A 325 -29.54 -9.55 -15.45
CA LYS A 325 -28.85 -9.84 -16.71
C LYS A 325 -27.52 -9.12 -16.80
N CYS A 326 -26.57 -9.75 -17.48
CA CYS A 326 -25.26 -9.19 -17.76
C CYS A 326 -25.32 -8.29 -19.00
N ASP A 327 -25.06 -6.99 -18.82
CA ASP A 327 -25.09 -6.01 -19.93
C ASP A 327 -24.01 -6.27 -20.98
N LYS A 328 -22.91 -6.94 -20.59
CA LYS A 328 -21.78 -7.23 -21.49
C LYS A 328 -21.95 -8.52 -22.28
N CYS A 329 -22.45 -9.58 -21.64
CA CYS A 329 -22.49 -10.91 -22.24
C CYS A 329 -23.75 -11.15 -23.08
N LEU A 330 -24.79 -10.30 -22.92
CA LEU A 330 -26.08 -10.40 -23.62
C LEU A 330 -26.70 -11.81 -23.58
N SER A 331 -26.27 -12.64 -22.62
CA SER A 331 -26.68 -14.03 -22.49
C SER A 331 -28.09 -14.10 -21.89
N LYS A 332 -28.82 -15.16 -22.23
CA LYS A 332 -30.07 -15.52 -21.52
C LYS A 332 -29.81 -15.97 -20.08
N ASP A 333 -28.56 -16.28 -19.74
CA ASP A 333 -28.15 -16.72 -18.41
C ASP A 333 -28.34 -15.62 -17.37
N THR A 334 -29.12 -15.93 -16.35
CA THR A 334 -29.34 -15.07 -15.19
C THR A 334 -28.03 -14.93 -14.40
N LEU A 335 -27.78 -13.73 -13.88
CA LEU A 335 -26.70 -13.50 -12.93
C LEU A 335 -26.88 -14.43 -11.71
N ILE A 336 -25.79 -14.95 -11.16
CA ILE A 336 -25.83 -15.73 -9.92
C ILE A 336 -25.89 -14.76 -8.75
N LEU A 337 -26.73 -15.06 -7.77
CA LEU A 337 -26.85 -14.33 -6.52
C LEU A 337 -26.86 -15.31 -5.34
N PRO A 338 -26.42 -14.90 -4.15
CA PRO A 338 -26.63 -15.68 -2.94
C PRO A 338 -28.14 -15.78 -2.65
N LYS A 339 -28.58 -16.93 -2.13
CA LYS A 339 -29.99 -17.18 -1.83
C LYS A 339 -30.54 -16.24 -0.74
N SER A 340 -29.68 -15.90 0.21
CA SER A 340 -29.94 -14.94 1.29
C SER A 340 -28.61 -14.29 1.70
N PHE A 341 -28.66 -13.37 2.68
CA PHE A 341 -27.47 -12.80 3.30
C PHE A 341 -26.93 -13.63 4.47
N ASP A 342 -27.49 -14.81 4.72
CA ASP A 342 -26.99 -15.71 5.75
C ASP A 342 -25.64 -16.29 5.36
N HIS A 343 -24.76 -16.45 6.35
CA HIS A 343 -23.37 -16.90 6.16
C HIS A 343 -23.28 -18.17 5.28
N LYS A 344 -24.14 -19.16 5.51
CA LYS A 344 -24.13 -20.43 4.77
C LYS A 344 -24.48 -20.26 3.29
N ASP A 345 -25.48 -19.42 2.99
CA ASP A 345 -25.90 -19.18 1.60
C ASP A 345 -24.87 -18.35 0.84
N VAL A 346 -24.23 -17.43 1.54
CA VAL A 346 -23.13 -16.62 1.03
C VAL A 346 -21.89 -17.48 0.73
N GLU A 347 -21.51 -18.36 1.65
CA GLU A 347 -20.37 -19.27 1.46
C GLU A 347 -20.63 -20.25 0.32
N GLN A 348 -21.84 -20.80 0.24
CA GLN A 348 -22.26 -21.65 -0.88
C GLN A 348 -22.21 -20.89 -2.21
N PHE A 349 -22.67 -19.64 -2.24
CA PHE A 349 -22.57 -18.77 -3.42
C PHE A 349 -21.11 -18.56 -3.84
N GLN A 350 -20.21 -18.27 -2.91
CA GLN A 350 -18.78 -18.12 -3.21
C GLN A 350 -18.17 -19.43 -3.73
N PHE A 351 -18.57 -20.57 -3.18
CA PHE A 351 -18.13 -21.88 -3.64
C PHE A 351 -18.60 -22.19 -5.07
N ASP A 352 -19.85 -21.85 -5.40
CA ASP A 352 -20.39 -22.02 -6.76
C ASP A 352 -19.64 -21.14 -7.77
N ILE A 353 -19.25 -19.92 -7.36
CA ILE A 353 -18.41 -19.03 -8.17
C ILE A 353 -17.01 -19.62 -8.35
N ALA A 354 -16.39 -20.13 -7.28
CA ALA A 354 -15.08 -20.77 -7.35
C ALA A 354 -15.08 -21.93 -8.36
N LYS A 355 -16.06 -22.83 -8.27
CA LYS A 355 -16.20 -23.96 -9.21
C LYS A 355 -16.31 -23.51 -10.67
N LYS A 356 -17.02 -22.42 -10.94
CA LYS A 356 -17.13 -21.87 -12.30
C LYS A 356 -15.84 -21.20 -12.75
N LEU A 357 -15.13 -20.54 -11.84
CA LEU A 357 -13.85 -19.90 -12.15
C LEU A 357 -12.75 -20.93 -12.42
N GLU A 358 -12.79 -22.10 -11.78
CA GLU A 358 -11.75 -23.14 -11.89
C GLU A 358 -11.47 -23.57 -13.33
N THR A 359 -12.45 -23.50 -14.24
CA THR A 359 -12.25 -23.81 -15.66
C THR A 359 -11.45 -22.75 -16.41
N ASP A 360 -11.52 -21.49 -15.97
CA ASP A 360 -10.89 -20.33 -16.62
C ASP A 360 -9.59 -19.92 -15.92
N TYR A 361 -9.54 -20.06 -14.59
CA TYR A 361 -8.40 -19.69 -13.76
C TYR A 361 -8.28 -20.56 -12.51
N VAL A 362 -7.21 -21.35 -12.44
CA VAL A 362 -6.92 -22.16 -11.26
C VAL A 362 -6.09 -21.36 -10.25
N LEU A 363 -6.72 -20.98 -9.14
CA LEU A 363 -6.04 -20.52 -7.93
C LEU A 363 -5.10 -21.59 -7.36
N THR A 364 -3.81 -21.39 -7.58
CA THR A 364 -2.74 -22.11 -6.89
C THR A 364 -2.34 -21.36 -5.62
N ARG A 365 -1.62 -22.02 -4.70
CA ARG A 365 -0.99 -21.36 -3.54
C ARG A 365 -0.17 -20.14 -3.96
N ASP A 366 0.58 -20.24 -5.05
CA ASP A 366 1.48 -19.17 -5.47
C ASP A 366 0.70 -17.92 -5.90
N ASN A 367 -0.33 -18.11 -6.74
CA ASN A 367 -1.22 -17.03 -7.16
C ASN A 367 -2.01 -16.45 -5.98
N PHE A 368 -2.48 -17.30 -5.07
CA PHE A 368 -3.16 -16.89 -3.84
C PHE A 368 -2.28 -15.94 -3.02
N ILE A 369 -1.03 -16.31 -2.71
CA ILE A 369 -0.18 -15.44 -1.90
C ILE A 369 0.20 -14.15 -2.65
N LYS A 370 0.44 -14.21 -3.96
CA LYS A 370 0.64 -13.01 -4.79
C LYS A 370 -0.55 -12.05 -4.72
N MET A 371 -1.78 -12.56 -4.81
CA MET A 371 -3.00 -11.77 -4.64
C MET A 371 -3.11 -11.17 -3.24
N LEU A 372 -2.75 -11.92 -2.18
CA LEU A 372 -2.69 -11.37 -0.81
C LEU A 372 -1.70 -10.22 -0.69
N LEU A 373 -0.53 -10.33 -1.32
CA LEU A 373 0.46 -9.24 -1.33
C LEU A 373 -0.05 -7.99 -2.05
N ILE A 374 -0.70 -8.18 -3.20
CA ILE A 374 -1.33 -7.09 -3.96
C ILE A 374 -2.43 -6.43 -3.12
N TYR A 375 -3.30 -7.24 -2.51
CA TYR A 375 -4.37 -6.77 -1.64
C TYR A 375 -3.82 -5.94 -0.48
N MET A 376 -2.79 -6.41 0.22
CA MET A 376 -2.15 -5.65 1.31
C MET A 376 -1.64 -4.29 0.87
N ARG A 377 -0.99 -4.22 -0.29
CA ARG A 377 -0.49 -2.97 -0.84
C ARG A 377 -1.63 -2.00 -1.13
N ILE A 378 -2.69 -2.48 -1.80
CA ILE A 378 -3.89 -1.67 -2.09
C ILE A 378 -4.54 -1.15 -0.80
N GLN A 379 -4.76 -2.03 0.17
CA GLN A 379 -5.36 -1.67 1.46
C GLN A 379 -4.53 -0.65 2.24
N SER A 380 -3.22 -0.65 2.04
CA SER A 380 -2.29 0.27 2.71
C SER A 380 -2.02 1.53 1.88
N GLY A 381 -2.77 1.78 0.81
CA GLY A 381 -2.58 2.94 -0.07
C GLY A 381 -1.26 2.93 -0.84
N ILE A 382 -0.61 1.76 -0.95
CA ILE A 382 0.68 1.60 -1.63
C ILE A 382 0.42 1.36 -3.11
N PRO A 383 1.05 2.13 -4.02
CA PRO A 383 1.02 1.82 -5.45
C PRO A 383 1.50 0.40 -5.74
N VAL A 384 0.76 -0.31 -6.60
CA VAL A 384 1.09 -1.66 -7.02
C VAL A 384 1.57 -1.65 -8.47
N LEU A 385 2.85 -1.97 -8.65
CA LEU A 385 3.44 -2.23 -9.95
C LEU A 385 3.80 -3.72 -10.03
N ILE A 386 3.30 -4.42 -11.04
CA ILE A 386 3.59 -5.84 -11.26
C ILE A 386 4.42 -5.97 -12.53
N MET A 387 5.68 -6.36 -12.37
CA MET A 387 6.59 -6.62 -13.48
C MET A 387 6.73 -8.13 -13.72
N GLY A 388 6.93 -8.53 -14.97
CA GLY A 388 7.19 -9.92 -15.35
C GLY A 388 7.08 -10.11 -16.86
N GLU A 389 7.63 -11.20 -17.37
CA GLU A 389 7.65 -11.53 -18.81
C GLU A 389 6.25 -11.70 -19.41
N THR A 390 6.12 -11.60 -20.73
CA THR A 390 4.88 -11.93 -21.42
C THR A 390 4.51 -13.40 -21.15
N GLY A 391 3.21 -13.70 -21.04
CA GLY A 391 2.75 -15.07 -20.79
C GLY A 391 2.80 -15.56 -19.33
N CYS A 392 3.35 -14.81 -18.37
CA CYS A 392 3.39 -15.25 -16.96
C CYS A 392 2.08 -15.06 -16.16
N GLY A 393 0.95 -14.83 -16.84
CA GLY A 393 -0.38 -14.80 -16.21
C GLY A 393 -0.74 -13.55 -15.41
N LYS A 394 0.05 -12.45 -15.50
CA LYS A 394 -0.22 -11.18 -14.77
C LYS A 394 -1.64 -10.65 -15.00
N THR A 395 -2.05 -10.56 -16.26
CA THR A 395 -3.37 -10.03 -16.62
C THR A 395 -4.49 -10.93 -16.11
N SER A 396 -4.35 -12.25 -16.24
CA SER A 396 -5.31 -13.23 -15.74
C SER A 396 -5.40 -13.28 -14.21
N LEU A 397 -4.32 -12.91 -13.50
CA LEU A 397 -4.33 -12.79 -12.04
C LEU A 397 -5.10 -11.54 -11.57
N ILE A 398 -5.11 -10.47 -12.37
CA ILE A 398 -5.76 -9.20 -12.02
C ILE A 398 -7.24 -9.16 -12.44
N GLN A 399 -7.56 -9.80 -13.56
CA GLN A 399 -8.94 -9.99 -14.02
C GLN A 399 -9.70 -10.90 -13.06
#